data_AF-A0A166KJJ0-F1
#
_entry.id   AF-A0A166KJJ0-F1
#
_cell.length_a   1.000
_cell.length_b   1.000
_cell.length_c   1.000
_cell.angle_alpha   90.00
_cell.angle_beta   90.00
_cell.angle_gamma   90.00
#
_symmetry.space_group_name_H-M   'P 1'
#
loop_
_entity.id
_entity.type
_entity.pdbx_description
1 polymer ?
#
loop_
_entity_poly.entity_id
_entity_poly.type
_entity_poly.pdbx_seq_one_letter_code
_entity_poly.pdbx_strand_id
1 'polypeptide(L)'
;MPISPIFDISIQKGQELLSFKIGFPFPEGGARVYRIGDDGVPTVFADGFTQISDLQFDQDGNLLVLQYADKPAWQNDFAASLFQIAPDGTRTTLISAGEGLESATSLDVGSDGTIYITNKGDRPSLGQVVRYNPTNPIQVPEPTTALALIAAAFSTTFLKKRQRKVIGVTKTV
;
A
#
# COMPACT_ATOMS: atom_id res chain seq x y z
N MET A 1 -31.97 4.57 -14.25
CA MET A 1 -31.15 4.89 -15.44
C MET A 1 -29.97 3.94 -15.45
N PRO A 2 -29.52 3.41 -16.60
CA PRO A 2 -28.24 2.73 -16.67
C PRO A 2 -27.14 3.77 -16.41
N ILE A 3 -26.27 3.48 -15.46
CA ILE A 3 -25.08 4.29 -15.17
C ILE A 3 -23.95 3.83 -16.08
N SER A 4 -23.34 4.76 -16.81
CA SER A 4 -22.16 4.46 -17.60
C SER A 4 -20.99 4.11 -16.66
N PRO A 5 -20.22 3.05 -16.93
CA PRO A 5 -18.93 2.86 -16.27
C PRO A 5 -18.02 4.06 -16.58
N ILE A 6 -17.25 4.49 -15.58
CA ILE A 6 -16.14 5.42 -15.77
C ILE A 6 -14.92 4.54 -16.05
N PHE A 7 -14.31 4.75 -17.21
CA PHE A 7 -13.06 4.08 -17.60
C PHE A 7 -11.89 5.01 -17.33
N ASP A 8 -10.75 4.42 -16.97
CA ASP A 8 -9.45 5.06 -17.09
C ASP A 8 -8.47 4.11 -17.80
N ILE A 9 -7.60 4.68 -18.64
CA ILE A 9 -6.79 3.96 -19.63
C ILE A 9 -5.37 4.52 -19.60
N SER A 10 -4.43 3.71 -19.09
CA SER A 10 -3.00 4.05 -19.09
C SER A 10 -2.32 3.41 -20.30
N ILE A 11 -1.57 4.22 -21.06
CA ILE A 11 -0.92 3.77 -22.29
C ILE A 11 0.58 4.10 -22.22
N GLN A 12 1.41 3.06 -22.11
CA GLN A 12 2.80 3.13 -22.55
C GLN A 12 2.98 2.33 -23.85
N LYS A 13 4.08 2.61 -24.58
CA LYS A 13 4.33 2.06 -25.93
C LYS A 13 4.19 0.54 -25.98
N GLY A 14 3.16 0.07 -26.70
CA GLY A 14 2.94 -1.36 -26.96
C GLY A 14 2.32 -2.15 -25.80
N GLN A 15 1.83 -1.50 -24.74
CA GLN A 15 1.06 -2.16 -23.68
C GLN A 15 -0.12 -1.27 -23.28
N GLU A 16 -1.31 -1.62 -23.78
CA GLU A 16 -2.56 -0.98 -23.38
C GLU A 16 -3.05 -1.60 -22.07
N LEU A 17 -3.16 -0.79 -21.00
CA LEU A 17 -3.77 -1.20 -19.75
C LEU A 17 -5.15 -0.59 -19.58
N LEU A 18 -6.14 -1.46 -19.35
CA LEU A 18 -7.54 -1.07 -19.15
C LEU A 18 -7.95 -1.32 -17.69
N SER A 19 -8.34 -0.25 -16.99
CA SER A 19 -8.95 -0.35 -15.67
C SER A 19 -10.47 -0.54 -15.77
N PHE A 20 -11.04 -1.30 -14.84
CA PHE A 20 -12.50 -1.46 -14.71
C PHE A 20 -12.97 -0.95 -13.36
N LYS A 21 -13.46 0.29 -13.30
CA LYS A 21 -14.32 0.74 -12.20
C LYS A 21 -15.74 0.22 -12.45
N ILE A 22 -16.08 -0.88 -11.76
CA ILE A 22 -17.36 -1.57 -11.94
C ILE A 22 -18.51 -0.59 -11.64
N GLY A 23 -19.55 -0.58 -12.48
CA GLY A 23 -20.74 0.24 -12.24
C GLY A 23 -21.40 -0.12 -10.90
N PHE A 24 -21.89 0.89 -10.18
CA PHE A 24 -22.50 0.74 -8.85
C PHE A 24 -23.56 -0.39 -8.80
N PRO A 25 -23.57 -1.25 -7.76
CA PRO A 25 -22.73 -1.20 -6.56
C PRO A 25 -21.29 -1.62 -6.84
N PHE A 26 -20.33 -0.89 -6.26
CA PHE A 26 -18.92 -1.30 -6.26
C PHE A 26 -18.77 -2.48 -5.28
N PRO A 27 -18.41 -3.70 -5.73
CA PRO A 27 -18.14 -4.81 -4.83
C PRO A 27 -16.68 -4.76 -4.35
N GLU A 28 -16.45 -5.16 -3.10
CA GLU A 28 -15.10 -5.27 -2.53
C GLU A 28 -14.26 -6.28 -3.32
N GLY A 29 -13.03 -5.90 -3.68
CA GLY A 29 -12.09 -6.73 -4.43
C GLY A 29 -12.44 -7.04 -5.89
N GLY A 30 -13.55 -6.52 -6.44
CA GLY A 30 -14.01 -6.84 -7.79
C GLY A 30 -13.37 -6.03 -8.93
N ALA A 31 -12.80 -4.85 -8.66
CA ALA A 31 -12.12 -4.04 -9.65
C ALA A 31 -10.75 -4.64 -10.03
N ARG A 32 -10.37 -4.49 -11.30
CA ARG A 32 -9.20 -5.16 -11.90
C ARG A 32 -8.49 -4.26 -12.90
N VAL A 33 -7.20 -4.51 -13.03
CA VAL A 33 -6.35 -4.04 -14.14
C VAL A 33 -6.22 -5.18 -15.14
N TYR A 34 -6.48 -4.88 -16.41
CA TYR A 34 -6.23 -5.80 -17.52
C TYR A 34 -5.08 -5.29 -18.38
N ARG A 35 -4.21 -6.19 -18.82
CA ARG A 35 -3.21 -5.95 -19.87
C ARG A 35 -3.71 -6.57 -21.17
N ILE A 36 -3.81 -5.76 -22.21
CA ILE A 36 -4.13 -6.19 -23.57
C ILE A 36 -2.82 -6.59 -24.25
N GLY A 37 -2.78 -7.74 -24.92
CA GLY A 37 -1.63 -8.20 -25.70
C GLY A 37 -1.59 -7.61 -27.12
N ASP A 38 -0.51 -7.88 -27.87
CA ASP A 38 -0.39 -7.51 -29.30
C ASP A 38 -1.49 -8.15 -30.18
N ASP A 39 -2.17 -9.19 -29.67
CA ASP A 39 -3.31 -9.88 -30.28
C ASP A 39 -4.66 -9.22 -29.98
N GLY A 40 -4.68 -8.15 -29.17
CA GLY A 40 -5.88 -7.46 -28.72
C GLY A 40 -6.65 -8.19 -27.60
N VAL A 41 -6.10 -9.26 -27.00
CA VAL A 41 -6.80 -10.05 -25.97
C VAL A 41 -6.51 -9.48 -24.56
N PRO A 42 -7.55 -9.05 -23.80
CA PRO A 42 -7.37 -8.59 -22.43
C PRO A 42 -7.12 -9.76 -21.46
N THR A 43 -5.99 -9.71 -20.77
CA THR A 43 -5.61 -10.63 -19.68
C THR A 43 -5.65 -9.89 -18.34
N VAL A 44 -6.06 -10.55 -17.24
CA VAL A 44 -5.98 -9.90 -15.91
C VAL A 44 -4.51 -9.77 -15.52
N PHE A 45 -4.07 -8.54 -15.26
CA PHE A 45 -2.73 -8.24 -14.75
C PHE A 45 -2.74 -8.13 -13.22
N ALA A 46 -3.77 -7.52 -12.64
CA ALA A 46 -3.94 -7.41 -11.20
C ALA A 46 -5.41 -7.29 -10.78
N ASP A 47 -5.78 -7.86 -9.63
CA ASP A 47 -7.14 -7.87 -9.09
C ASP A 47 -7.16 -7.57 -7.57
N GLY A 48 -8.33 -7.74 -6.92
CA GLY A 48 -8.49 -7.49 -5.50
C GLY A 48 -8.62 -6.01 -5.12
N PHE A 49 -8.90 -5.12 -6.09
CA PHE A 49 -9.20 -3.72 -5.84
C PHE A 49 -10.72 -3.51 -5.72
N THR A 50 -11.15 -2.45 -5.03
CA THR A 50 -12.58 -2.13 -4.86
C THR A 50 -13.01 -0.98 -5.75
N GLN A 51 -12.23 0.11 -5.79
CA GLN A 51 -12.50 1.27 -6.64
C GLN A 51 -11.20 1.93 -7.13
N ILE A 52 -10.61 1.40 -8.22
CA ILE A 52 -9.52 2.08 -8.92
C ILE A 52 -10.01 3.47 -9.40
N SER A 53 -9.16 4.48 -9.31
CA SER A 53 -9.39 5.83 -9.88
C SER A 53 -8.38 6.25 -10.93
N ASP A 54 -7.14 5.74 -10.88
CA ASP A 54 -6.05 6.16 -11.77
C ASP A 54 -5.03 5.01 -11.93
N LEU A 55 -4.42 4.92 -13.11
CA LEU A 55 -3.29 4.06 -13.45
C LEU A 55 -2.18 4.86 -14.15
N GLN A 56 -0.96 4.83 -13.60
CA GLN A 56 0.21 5.47 -14.20
C GLN A 56 1.44 4.55 -14.11
N PHE A 57 2.25 4.50 -15.15
CA PHE A 57 3.55 3.82 -15.08
C PHE A 57 4.62 4.75 -14.50
N ASP A 58 5.47 4.23 -13.60
CA ASP A 58 6.68 4.92 -13.19
C ASP A 58 7.83 4.76 -14.20
N GLN A 59 8.98 5.38 -13.92
CA GLN A 59 10.13 5.40 -14.84
C GLN A 59 10.84 4.04 -14.96
N ASP A 60 10.69 3.16 -13.96
CA ASP A 60 11.25 1.81 -13.95
C ASP A 60 10.30 0.78 -14.60
N GLY A 61 9.10 1.22 -15.00
CA GLY A 61 8.08 0.41 -15.67
C GLY A 61 7.14 -0.35 -14.73
N ASN A 62 7.13 -0.02 -13.43
CA ASN A 62 6.11 -0.55 -12.52
C ASN A 62 4.80 0.23 -12.71
N LEU A 63 3.68 -0.44 -12.50
CA LEU A 63 2.36 0.18 -12.55
C LEU A 63 1.97 0.70 -11.16
N LEU A 64 1.72 2.00 -11.06
CA LEU A 64 1.01 2.59 -9.93
C LEU A 64 -0.49 2.37 -10.09
N VAL A 65 -1.14 1.94 -9.00
CA VAL A 65 -2.60 1.75 -8.93
C VAL A 65 -3.16 2.57 -7.78
N LEU A 66 -3.92 3.61 -8.11
CA LEU A 66 -4.61 4.45 -7.13
C LEU A 66 -6.03 3.93 -6.89
N GLN A 67 -6.43 3.79 -5.62
CA GLN A 67 -7.82 3.59 -5.26
C GLN A 67 -8.48 4.88 -4.81
N TYR A 68 -9.70 5.15 -5.28
CA TYR A 68 -10.57 6.19 -4.73
C TYR A 68 -10.97 5.87 -3.30
N ALA A 69 -11.28 4.60 -3.02
CA ALA A 69 -11.46 4.06 -1.68
C ALA A 69 -11.31 2.53 -1.71
N ASP A 70 -10.74 1.97 -0.65
CA ASP A 70 -10.55 0.53 -0.48
C ASP A 70 -11.88 -0.20 -0.19
N LYS A 71 -12.88 0.54 0.29
CA LYS A 71 -14.26 0.08 0.48
C LYS A 71 -15.21 0.70 -0.54
N PRO A 72 -16.44 0.17 -0.68
CA PRO A 72 -17.47 0.78 -1.52
C PRO A 72 -17.93 2.12 -0.93
N ALA A 73 -17.91 3.18 -1.73
CA ALA A 73 -18.18 4.55 -1.28
C ALA A 73 -19.54 4.74 -0.57
N TRP A 74 -20.53 3.88 -0.86
CA TRP A 74 -21.84 3.89 -0.21
C TRP A 74 -21.82 3.44 1.26
N GLN A 75 -20.74 2.83 1.74
CA GLN A 75 -20.51 2.55 3.16
C GLN A 75 -20.06 3.80 3.94
N ASN A 76 -19.87 4.95 3.26
CA ASN A 76 -19.30 6.18 3.84
C ASN A 76 -17.89 5.97 4.43
N ASP A 77 -17.14 5.02 3.87
CA ASP A 77 -15.71 4.88 4.06
C ASP A 77 -15.02 5.27 2.74
N PHE A 78 -14.14 6.26 2.83
CA PHE A 78 -13.43 6.85 1.70
C PHE A 78 -11.91 6.67 1.82
N ALA A 79 -11.42 5.90 2.81
CA ALA A 79 -10.00 5.66 2.99
C ALA A 79 -9.39 5.03 1.72
N ALA A 80 -8.36 5.69 1.20
CA ALA A 80 -7.75 5.38 -0.10
C ALA A 80 -6.33 4.85 0.06
N SER A 81 -5.87 4.13 -0.96
CA SER A 81 -4.55 3.49 -1.00
C SER A 81 -3.85 3.73 -2.33
N LEU A 82 -2.52 3.63 -2.30
CA LEU A 82 -1.65 3.61 -3.48
C LEU A 82 -0.82 2.34 -3.45
N PHE A 83 -0.84 1.58 -4.54
CA PHE A 83 0.01 0.42 -4.75
C PHE A 83 0.98 0.67 -5.91
N GLN A 84 2.09 -0.05 -5.89
CA GLN A 84 3.00 -0.27 -7.02
C GLN A 84 2.96 -1.75 -7.38
N ILE A 85 2.97 -2.08 -8.67
CA ILE A 85 2.99 -3.45 -9.18
C ILE A 85 4.14 -3.57 -10.18
N ALA A 86 5.14 -4.38 -9.85
CA ALA A 86 6.28 -4.63 -10.74
C ALA A 86 5.85 -5.43 -11.98
N PRO A 87 6.65 -5.41 -13.08
CA PRO A 87 6.34 -6.15 -14.31
C PRO A 87 6.14 -7.67 -14.15
N ASP A 88 6.64 -8.27 -13.06
CA ASP A 88 6.44 -9.68 -12.71
C ASP A 88 5.14 -9.97 -11.93
N GLY A 89 4.38 -8.92 -11.57
CA GLY A 89 3.15 -8.99 -10.78
C GLY A 89 3.34 -8.75 -9.28
N THR A 90 4.57 -8.55 -8.78
CA THR A 90 4.83 -8.27 -7.36
C THR A 90 4.20 -6.96 -6.93
N ARG A 91 3.28 -7.01 -5.94
CA ARG A 91 2.54 -5.85 -5.42
C ARG A 91 3.16 -5.33 -4.12
N THR A 92 3.42 -4.03 -4.08
CA THR A 92 3.86 -3.27 -2.90
C THR A 92 2.81 -2.23 -2.56
N THR A 93 2.42 -2.10 -1.29
CA THR A 93 1.62 -0.95 -0.82
C THR A 93 2.56 0.22 -0.56
N LEU A 94 2.34 1.36 -1.23
CA LEU A 94 3.11 2.59 -1.01
C LEU A 94 2.46 3.48 0.06
N ILE A 95 1.13 3.53 0.08
CA ILE A 95 0.31 4.22 1.09
C ILE A 95 -0.92 3.36 1.37
N SER A 96 -1.17 3.01 2.64
CA SER A 96 -2.30 2.17 3.05
C SER A 96 -3.56 2.98 3.32
N ALA A 97 -4.72 2.32 3.26
CA ALA A 97 -5.99 2.94 3.65
C ALA A 97 -5.93 3.48 5.09
N GLY A 98 -6.15 4.79 5.24
CA GLY A 98 -6.06 5.52 6.51
C GLY A 98 -4.75 6.31 6.70
N GLU A 99 -3.72 6.08 5.88
CA GLU A 99 -2.42 6.78 5.98
C GLU A 99 -2.42 8.13 5.24
N GLY A 100 -3.54 8.86 5.27
CA GLY A 100 -3.68 10.24 4.79
C GLY A 100 -4.33 10.43 3.42
N LEU A 101 -4.48 9.37 2.62
CA LEU A 101 -5.31 9.39 1.41
C LEU A 101 -6.77 9.08 1.72
N GLU A 102 -7.67 9.82 1.08
CA GLU A 102 -9.12 9.70 1.23
C GLU A 102 -9.80 10.27 -0.03
N SER A 103 -10.65 9.50 -0.72
CA SER A 103 -11.31 9.91 -1.98
C SER A 103 -10.31 10.43 -3.02
N ALA A 104 -9.28 9.63 -3.31
CA ALA A 104 -8.20 10.01 -4.23
C ALA A 104 -8.65 9.90 -5.70
N THR A 105 -8.47 10.96 -6.48
CA THR A 105 -9.09 11.11 -7.81
C THR A 105 -8.13 10.96 -8.98
N SER A 106 -6.85 11.28 -8.80
CA SER A 106 -5.81 11.08 -9.83
C SER A 106 -4.39 11.12 -9.23
N LEU A 107 -3.39 10.70 -9.99
CA LEU A 107 -1.97 10.94 -9.70
C LEU A 107 -1.13 11.24 -10.94
N ASP A 108 0.10 11.69 -10.73
CA ASP A 108 1.13 11.81 -11.78
C ASP A 108 2.55 11.60 -11.17
N VAL A 109 3.52 11.27 -12.02
CA VAL A 109 4.90 10.95 -11.62
C VAL A 109 5.88 11.98 -12.18
N GLY A 110 6.56 12.69 -11.29
CA GLY A 110 7.58 13.66 -11.64
C GLY A 110 8.80 13.02 -12.33
N SER A 111 9.56 13.85 -13.04
CA SER A 111 10.84 13.44 -13.65
C SER A 111 11.93 13.05 -12.63
N ASP A 112 11.70 13.31 -11.34
CA ASP A 112 12.49 12.90 -10.18
C ASP A 112 11.97 11.61 -9.50
N GLY A 113 10.90 11.00 -10.02
CA GLY A 113 10.22 9.86 -9.41
C GLY A 113 9.29 10.21 -8.23
N THR A 114 9.10 11.50 -7.93
CA THR A 114 8.14 11.94 -6.90
C THR A 114 6.71 11.77 -7.44
N ILE A 115 5.85 11.10 -6.68
CA ILE A 115 4.44 10.88 -7.02
C ILE A 115 3.60 12.02 -6.42
N TYR A 116 2.76 12.64 -7.24
CA TYR A 116 1.81 13.69 -6.85
C TYR A 116 0.39 13.14 -6.98
N ILE A 117 -0.43 13.26 -5.95
CA ILE A 117 -1.75 12.60 -5.85
C ILE A 117 -2.83 13.65 -5.55
N THR A 118 -3.83 13.75 -6.41
CA THR A 118 -5.03 14.57 -6.16
C THR A 118 -5.94 13.83 -5.18
N ASN A 119 -6.10 14.38 -3.98
CA ASN A 119 -6.82 13.77 -2.87
C ASN A 119 -8.03 14.65 -2.50
N LYS A 120 -9.19 14.06 -2.20
CA LYS A 120 -10.44 14.79 -1.91
C LYS A 120 -10.92 15.70 -3.05
N GLY A 121 -10.53 15.39 -4.30
CA GLY A 121 -10.88 16.17 -5.49
C GLY A 121 -12.38 16.14 -5.84
N ASP A 122 -13.12 15.20 -5.24
CA ASP A 122 -14.58 15.08 -5.29
C ASP A 122 -15.33 16.09 -4.40
N ARG A 123 -14.63 16.83 -3.54
CA ARG A 123 -15.23 17.67 -2.49
C ARG A 123 -14.86 19.16 -2.65
N PRO A 124 -15.86 20.06 -2.82
CA PRO A 124 -15.63 21.50 -2.86
C PRO A 124 -14.81 21.99 -1.65
N SER A 125 -13.78 22.80 -1.92
CA SER A 125 -12.90 23.42 -0.92
C SER A 125 -12.10 22.47 0.00
N LEU A 126 -12.10 21.15 -0.26
CA LEU A 126 -11.33 20.16 0.51
C LEU A 126 -10.24 19.44 -0.31
N GLY A 127 -10.22 19.62 -1.63
CA GLY A 127 -9.21 19.03 -2.51
C GLY A 127 -7.80 19.51 -2.21
N GLN A 128 -6.84 18.58 -2.21
CA GLN A 128 -5.42 18.81 -1.93
C GLN A 128 -4.54 18.00 -2.89
N VAL A 129 -3.30 18.45 -3.11
CA VAL A 129 -2.26 17.62 -3.75
C VAL A 129 -1.34 17.06 -2.67
N VAL A 130 -1.29 15.73 -2.55
CA VAL A 130 -0.36 15.01 -1.68
C VAL A 130 0.89 14.67 -2.47
N ARG A 131 2.07 14.80 -1.85
CA ARG A 131 3.36 14.47 -2.46
C ARG A 131 4.00 13.30 -1.73
N TYR A 132 4.26 12.21 -2.44
CA TYR A 132 4.94 11.02 -1.94
C TYR A 132 6.28 10.82 -2.67
N ASN A 133 7.35 10.55 -1.93
CA ASN A 133 8.67 10.28 -2.52
C ASN A 133 9.08 8.84 -2.20
N PRO A 134 9.13 7.92 -3.20
CA PRO A 134 9.47 6.51 -2.98
C PRO A 134 10.94 6.28 -2.59
N THR A 135 11.84 7.25 -2.84
CA THR A 135 13.27 7.17 -2.43
C THR A 135 13.50 7.64 -1.00
N ASN A 136 12.55 8.37 -0.41
CA ASN A 136 12.52 8.73 0.99
C ASN A 136 11.12 8.42 1.57
N PRO A 137 10.76 7.11 1.67
CA PRO A 137 9.50 6.72 2.29
C PRO A 137 9.45 7.23 3.73
N ILE A 138 8.25 7.54 4.21
CA ILE A 138 8.07 7.95 5.60
C ILE A 138 8.56 6.79 6.48
N GLN A 139 9.62 7.01 7.25
CA GLN A 139 10.06 6.02 8.24
C GLN A 139 9.04 5.97 9.36
N VAL A 140 8.03 5.11 9.18
CA VAL A 140 7.23 4.55 10.25
C VAL A 140 8.22 3.91 11.23
N PRO A 141 8.37 4.43 12.46
CA PRO A 141 9.26 3.80 13.43
C PRO A 141 8.69 2.40 13.72
N GLU A 142 9.48 1.35 13.49
CA GLU A 142 9.02 0.00 13.80
C GLU A 142 8.56 -0.07 15.26
N PRO A 143 7.40 -0.70 15.55
CA PRO A 143 6.98 -0.91 16.93
C PRO A 143 8.06 -1.72 17.65
N THR A 144 8.70 -1.10 18.64
CA THR A 144 9.92 -1.59 19.34
C THR A 144 9.76 -2.99 19.96
N THR A 145 8.52 -3.47 20.04
CA THR A 145 8.07 -4.84 20.33
C THR A 145 8.83 -5.95 19.60
N ALA A 146 9.25 -5.76 18.34
CA ALA A 146 9.90 -6.81 17.54
C ALA A 146 11.20 -7.33 18.21
N LEU A 147 12.03 -6.43 18.73
CA LEU A 147 13.26 -6.75 19.46
C LEU A 147 12.99 -7.29 20.89
N ALA A 148 11.89 -6.89 21.52
CA ALA A 148 11.54 -7.31 22.87
C ALA A 148 11.27 -8.83 22.97
N LEU A 149 10.65 -9.42 21.94
CA LEU A 149 10.36 -10.86 21.89
C LEU A 149 11.64 -11.72 21.82
N ILE A 150 12.70 -11.22 21.18
CA ILE A 150 13.99 -11.92 21.10
C ILE A 150 14.73 -11.86 22.44
N ALA A 151 14.74 -10.70 23.11
CA ALA A 151 15.41 -10.52 24.41
C ALA A 151 14.82 -11.41 25.53
N ALA A 152 13.50 -11.63 25.50
CA ALA A 152 12.82 -12.50 26.46
C ALA A 152 13.27 -13.97 26.37
N ALA A 153 13.55 -14.48 25.15
CA ALA A 153 13.90 -15.88 24.92
C ALA A 153 15.27 -16.28 25.51
N PHE A 154 16.27 -15.38 25.44
CA PHE A 154 17.64 -15.69 25.90
C PHE A 154 17.86 -15.54 27.40
N SER A 155 16.92 -14.93 28.14
CA SER A 155 17.11 -14.58 29.56
C SER A 155 16.99 -15.77 30.54
N THR A 156 16.54 -16.95 30.09
CA THR A 156 16.15 -18.06 30.97
C THR A 156 17.24 -19.12 31.21
N THR A 157 18.35 -19.12 30.45
CA THR A 157 19.31 -20.24 30.41
C THR A 157 20.57 -20.05 31.27
N PHE A 158 20.89 -18.85 31.74
CA PHE A 158 22.18 -18.59 32.43
C PHE A 158 22.18 -18.84 33.95
N LEU A 159 21.03 -19.05 34.58
CA LEU A 159 20.93 -19.30 36.03
C LEU A 159 21.19 -20.78 36.40
N LYS A 160 22.40 -21.29 36.09
CA LYS A 160 22.79 -22.65 36.50
C LYS A 160 24.28 -22.83 36.82
N LYS A 161 24.54 -23.21 38.08
CA LYS A 161 25.65 -24.07 38.56
C LYS A 161 27.06 -23.45 38.73
N ARG A 162 27.33 -22.99 39.96
CA ARG A 162 28.54 -23.37 40.72
C ARG A 162 28.17 -23.66 42.19
N GLN A 163 28.81 -24.64 42.83
CA GLN A 163 28.46 -25.16 44.17
C GLN A 163 29.71 -25.38 45.05
N ARG A 164 29.58 -25.09 46.37
CA ARG A 164 30.48 -25.51 47.49
C ARG A 164 31.90 -24.88 47.40
N LYS A 165 32.76 -24.74 48.44
CA LYS A 165 32.91 -25.18 49.86
C LYS A 165 33.74 -24.08 50.63
N VAL A 166 33.91 -23.98 51.97
CA VAL A 166 33.04 -24.13 53.17
C VAL A 166 33.79 -23.70 54.47
N ILE A 167 33.11 -23.07 55.46
CA ILE A 167 33.46 -22.91 56.92
C ILE A 167 34.68 -22.04 57.37
N GLY A 168 34.48 -21.26 58.46
CA GLY A 168 35.50 -20.60 59.32
C GLY A 168 35.10 -19.17 59.78
N VAL A 169 34.36 -18.95 60.89
CA VAL A 169 34.80 -18.84 62.32
C VAL A 169 35.82 -17.70 62.53
N THR A 170 35.59 -16.64 63.34
CA THR A 170 35.61 -16.65 64.84
C THR A 170 34.90 -15.43 65.49
N LYS A 171 34.55 -15.54 66.78
CA LYS A 171 33.99 -14.53 67.74
C LYS A 171 35.14 -13.76 68.46
N THR A 172 35.05 -12.59 69.13
CA THR A 172 34.04 -11.50 69.36
C THR A 172 34.79 -10.24 69.84
N VAL A 173 34.10 -9.09 69.98
CA VAL A 173 33.96 -8.44 71.31
C VAL A 173 32.46 -8.34 71.61
#